data_AF-A0A1Q6X1A8-F1
#
_entry.id   AF-A0A1Q6X1A8-F1
#
_cell.length_a   1.000
_cell.length_b   1.000
_cell.length_c   1.000
_cell.angle_alpha   90.00
_cell.angle_beta   90.00
_cell.angle_gamma   90.00
#
_symmetry.space_group_name_H-M   'P 1'
#
loop_
_entity.id
_entity.type
_entity.pdbx_description
1 polymer ?
#
loop_
_entity_poly.entity_id
_entity_poly.type
_entity_poly.pdbx_seq_one_letter_code
_entity_poly.pdbx_strand_id
1 'polypeptide(L)' 'MAKKLDIVLHSDYPPTTSIARLAGQIDLDERTLFSFSGYKGKKPILGRIAGNEFRLHKRRYWRNSFGPVLFGQMIADG' A
#
# COMPACT_ATOMS: atom_id res chain seq x y z
N MET A 1 -4.74 -20.54 7.52
CA MET A 1 -4.70 -19.94 6.17
C MET A 1 -5.28 -18.54 6.23
N ALA A 2 -4.64 -17.54 5.62
CA ALA A 2 -5.21 -16.20 5.53
C ALA A 2 -6.36 -16.22 4.50
N LYS A 3 -7.54 -15.73 4.88
CA LYS A 3 -8.71 -15.64 3.98
C LYS A 3 -8.44 -14.55 2.94
N LYS A 4 -8.45 -14.91 1.65
CA LYS A 4 -8.45 -13.93 0.56
C LYS A 4 -9.80 -13.21 0.57
N LEU A 5 -9.77 -11.89 0.63
CA LEU A 5 -10.95 -11.04 0.51
C LEU A 5 -10.84 -10.33 -0.83
N ASP A 6 -11.78 -10.63 -1.73
CA ASP A 6 -11.93 -9.89 -2.97
C ASP A 6 -12.92 -8.74 -2.67
N ILE A 7 -12.41 -7.52 -2.70
CA ILE A 7 -13.16 -6.29 -2.39
C ILE A 7 -13.02 -5.31 -3.55
N VAL A 8 -14.13 -4.67 -3.91
CA VAL A 8 -14.16 -3.56 -4.87
C VAL A 8 -14.35 -2.28 -4.08
N LEU A 9 -13.48 -1.29 -4.31
CA LEU A 9 -13.53 0.01 -3.67
C LEU A 9 -13.77 1.06 -4.75
N HIS A 10 -14.82 1.85 -4.59
CA HIS A 10 -15.12 2.98 -5.48
C HIS A 10 -14.44 4.25 -4.94
N SER A 11 -13.97 5.08 -5.85
CA SER A 11 -13.34 6.37 -5.57
C SER A 11 -13.95 7.41 -6.50
N ASP A 12 -14.27 8.58 -5.95
CA ASP A 12 -14.76 9.72 -6.75
C ASP A 12 -13.65 10.35 -7.61
N TYR A 13 -12.40 9.91 -7.44
CA TYR A 13 -11.25 10.43 -8.16
C TYR A 13 -10.88 9.55 -9.35
N PRO A 14 -10.46 10.15 -10.49
CA PRO A 14 -9.87 9.41 -11.59
C PRO A 14 -8.72 8.51 -11.11
N PRO A 15 -8.46 7.37 -11.79
CA PRO A 15 -7.40 6.44 -11.40
C PRO A 15 -6.04 7.11 -11.18
N THR A 16 -5.65 8.04 -12.05
CA THR A 16 -4.39 8.78 -11.95
C THR A 16 -4.29 9.62 -10.68
N THR A 17 -5.37 10.33 -10.32
CA THR A 17 -5.45 11.13 -9.10
C THR A 17 -5.49 10.24 -7.85
N SER A 18 -6.22 9.13 -7.90
CA SER A 18 -6.28 8.15 -6.82
C SER A 18 -4.89 7.56 -6.54
N ILE A 19 -4.14 7.20 -7.59
CA ILE A 19 -2.76 6.71 -7.48
C ILE A 19 -1.83 7.79 -6.89
N ALA A 20 -1.90 9.02 -7.38
CA ALA A 20 -1.06 10.11 -6.89
C ALA A 20 -1.31 10.40 -5.40
N ARG A 21 -2.59 10.40 -4.98
CA ARG A 21 -2.96 10.55 -3.57
C ARG A 21 -2.48 9.37 -2.73
N LEU A 22 -2.63 8.15 -3.23
CA LEU A 22 -2.16 6.95 -2.56
C LEU A 22 -0.63 6.99 -2.39
N ALA A 23 0.12 7.37 -3.42
CA ALA A 23 1.57 7.55 -3.38
C ALA A 23 1.99 8.56 -2.28
N GLY A 24 1.22 9.64 -2.10
CA GLY A 24 1.45 10.62 -1.04
C GLY A 24 1.21 10.07 0.38
N GLN A 25 0.39 9.04 0.54
CA GLN A 25 0.02 8.47 1.85
C GLN A 25 0.77 7.19 2.22
N ILE A 26 1.56 6.63 1.30
CA ILE A 26 2.37 5.44 1.55
C ILE A 26 3.83 5.80 1.76
N ASP A 27 4.53 4.98 2.54
CA ASP A 27 5.99 4.89 2.49
C ASP A 27 6.36 3.83 1.47
N LEU A 28 7.39 4.08 0.66
CA LEU A 28 7.87 3.11 -0.32
C LEU A 28 8.46 1.88 0.40
N ASP A 29 8.21 0.70 -0.16
CA ASP A 29 8.69 -0.60 0.31
C ASP A 29 10.20 -0.80 0.04
N GLU A 30 11.03 0.20 0.37
CA GLU A 30 12.48 0.16 0.23
C GLU A 30 13.10 -0.40 1.51
N ARG A 31 13.68 -1.60 1.40
CA ARG A 31 14.47 -2.20 2.48
C ARG A 31 15.81 -1.47 2.56
N THR A 32 16.04 -0.75 3.65
CA THR A 32 17.36 -0.14 3.91
C THR A 32 18.25 -1.14 4.64
N LEU A 33 19.44 -1.41 4.07
CA LEU A 33 20.45 -2.35 4.60
C LEU A 33 20.91 -2.01 6.05
N PHE A 34 20.69 -0.77 6.50
CA PHE A 34 21.12 -0.28 7.81
C PHE A 34 19.99 0.00 8.80
N SER A 35 18.74 -0.35 8.47
CA SER A 35 17.62 -0.17 9.41
C SER A 35 17.40 -1.44 10.24
N PHE A 36 17.56 -1.33 11.56
CA PHE A 36 17.15 -2.37 12.53
C PHE A 36 15.64 -2.70 12.44
N SER A 37 14.84 -1.86 11.78
CA SER A 37 13.43 -2.09 11.51
C SER A 37 13.14 -2.28 10.03
N GLY A 38 14.08 -2.69 9.16
CA GLY A 38 13.84 -3.21 7.81
C GLY A 38 13.22 -2.30 6.74
N TYR A 39 12.41 -1.30 7.08
CA TYR A 39 11.72 -0.38 6.17
C TYR A 39 11.86 1.06 6.66
N LYS A 40 12.09 1.99 5.73
CA LYS A 40 12.22 3.43 6.03
C LYS A 40 10.83 4.08 6.12
N GLY A 41 10.69 5.13 6.93
CA GLY A 41 9.49 5.96 7.02
C GLY A 41 8.61 5.72 8.25
N LYS A 42 7.66 6.63 8.47
CA LYS A 42 6.80 6.70 9.67
C LYS A 42 5.30 6.52 9.36
N LYS A 43 4.93 6.42 8.08
CA LYS A 43 3.53 6.33 7.67
C LYS A 43 2.94 4.98 8.07
N PRO A 44 1.62 4.94 8.32
CA PRO A 44 0.94 3.72 8.73
C PRO A 44 0.87 2.67 7.61
N ILE A 45 1.12 3.04 6.36
CA ILE A 45 1.03 2.14 5.20
C ILE A 45 2.39 2.13 4.49
N LEU A 46 2.92 0.93 4.28
CA LEU A 46 4.00 0.67 3.34
C LEU A 46 3.41 0.17 2.05
N GLY A 47 3.99 0.55 0.92
CA GLY A 47 3.50 0.02 -0.33
C GLY A 47 4.41 0.27 -1.51
N ARG A 48 4.04 -0.37 -2.61
CA ARG A 48 4.62 -0.14 -3.92
C ARG A 48 3.49 0.08 -4.90
N ILE A 49 3.70 1.06 -5.77
CA ILE A 49 2.82 1.36 -6.90
C ILE A 49 3.62 1.08 -8.17
N ALA A 50 3.02 0.38 -9.11
CA ALA A 50 3.61 0.08 -10.41
C ALA A 50 2.53 0.28 -11.48
N GLY A 51 2.58 1.41 -12.19
CA GLY A 51 1.50 1.80 -13.09
C GLY A 51 0.16 1.92 -12.35
N ASN A 52 -0.82 1.11 -12.75
CA ASN A 52 -2.15 1.08 -12.13
C ASN A 52 -2.27 0.05 -10.99
N GLU A 53 -1.24 -0.76 -10.75
CA GLU A 53 -1.24 -1.75 -9.70
C GLU A 53 -0.63 -1.19 -8.42
N PHE A 54 -1.12 -1.67 -7.29
CA PHE A 54 -0.58 -1.32 -6.00
C PHE A 54 -0.57 -2.51 -5.04
N ARG A 55 0.43 -2.49 -4.16
CA ARG A 55 0.57 -3.39 -3.03
C ARG A 55 0.68 -2.54 -1.77
N LEU A 56 -0.19 -2.79 -0.79
CA LEU A 56 -0.23 -2.07 0.48
C LEU A 56 -0.08 -3.03 1.66
N HIS A 57 0.76 -2.66 2.60
CA HIS A 57 0.97 -3.30 3.88
C HIS A 57 0.64 -2.32 5.01
N LYS A 58 -0.39 -2.62 5.79
CA LYS A 58 -0.70 -1.84 6.99
C LYS A 58 0.32 -2.17 8.10
N ARG A 59 1.00 -1.15 8.62
CA ARG A 59 1.81 -1.26 9.84
C ARG A 59 0.88 -1.36 11.05
N ARG A 60 1.14 -2.31 11.94
CA ARG A 60 0.31 -2.53 13.12
C ARG A 60 0.77 -1.68 14.31
N TYR A 61 1.91 -1.99 14.92
CA TYR A 61 2.27 -1.36 16.21
C TYR A 61 3.78 -1.16 16.41
N TRP A 62 4.61 -2.20 16.17
CA TRP A 62 6.05 -2.16 16.45
C TRP A 62 6.81 -3.22 15.62
N ARG A 63 8.11 -3.00 15.36
CA ARG A 63 9.04 -3.97 14.71
C ARG A 63 8.49 -4.67 13.44
N ASN A 64 8.04 -3.91 12.45
CA ASN A 64 7.58 -4.52 11.18
C ASN A 64 6.49 -5.58 11.34
N SER A 65 5.65 -5.48 12.36
CA SER A 65 4.43 -6.27 12.40
C SER A 65 3.47 -5.71 11.34
N PHE A 66 3.20 -6.52 10.31
CA PHE A 66 2.32 -6.17 9.22
C PHE A 66 0.95 -6.82 9.38
N GLY A 67 -0.08 -6.05 9.09
CA GLY A 67 -1.42 -6.56 8.87
C GLY A 67 -1.54 -7.29 7.52
N PRO A 68 -2.78 -7.63 7.13
CA PRO A 68 -3.06 -8.21 5.82
C PRO A 68 -2.49 -7.34 4.69
N VAL A 69 -1.95 -8.01 3.68
CA VAL A 69 -1.51 -7.35 2.45
C VAL A 69 -2.71 -7.12 1.56
N LEU A 70 -2.84 -5.90 1.07
CA LEU A 70 -3.86 -5.54 0.10
C LEU A 70 -3.18 -5.37 -1.26
N PHE A 71 -3.61 -6.20 -2.21
CA PHE A 71 -3.22 -6.10 -3.61
C PHE A 71 -4.42 -5.61 -4.39
N GLY A 72 -4.19 -4.68 -5.32
CA GLY A 72 -5.27 -4.17 -6.14
C GLY A 72 -4.74 -3.46 -7.37
N GLN A 73 -5.66 -3.18 -8.27
CA GLN A 73 -5.44 -2.37 -9.45
C GLN A 73 -6.49 -1.26 -9.48
N MET A 74 -6.10 -0.09 -9.98
CA MET A 74 -7.02 1.00 -10.24
C MET A 74 -7.54 0.90 -11.67
N ILE A 75 -8.86 0.88 -11.80
CA ILE A 75 -9.58 0.78 -13.06
C ILE A 75 -10.52 1.99 -13.12
N ALA A 76 -10.70 2.57 -14.30
CA ALA A 76 -11.74 3.57 -14.49
C ALA A 76 -13.10 2.89 -14.33
N ASP A 77 -13.97 3.46 -13.49
CA ASP A 77 -15.38 3.08 -13.45
C ASP A 77 -16.02 3.61 -14.74
N GLY A 78 -16.55 2.69 -15.55
CA GLY A 78 -17.04 2.95 -16.91
C GLY A 78 -18.53 3.19 -16.98
#